data_AF-A0A852K470-F1
#
_entry.id   AF-A0A852K470-F1
#
_cell.length_a   1.000
_cell.length_b   1.000
_cell.length_c   1.000
_cell.angle_alpha   90.00
_cell.angle_beta   90.00
_cell.angle_gamma   90.00
#
_symmetry.space_group_name_H-M   'P 1'
#
loop_
_entity.id
_entity.type
_entity.pdbx_description
1 polymer ?
#
loop_
_entity_poly.entity_id
_entity_poly.type
_entity_poly.pdbx_seq_one_letter_code
_entity_poly.pdbx_strand_id
1 'polypeptide(L)'
;QIEETRQNIDKISENVEEAKKLYSIILSAPIPEQKTKDDLEQLTTDIKKMANSVRNKLKSMERNIEQDEARSSADLRIRKSQV
;
A
#
# COMPACT_ATOMS: atom_id res chain seq x y z
N GLN A 1 -13.22 -0.49 -1.65
CA GLN A 1 -11.90 -0.26 -2.28
C GLN A 1 -11.07 0.77 -1.52
N ILE A 2 -11.53 2.02 -1.35
CA ILE A 2 -10.78 3.03 -0.58
C ILE A 2 -10.60 2.61 0.89
N GLU A 3 -11.67 2.13 1.53
CA GLU A 3 -11.61 1.69 2.93
C GLU A 3 -10.64 0.53 3.15
N GLU A 4 -10.66 -0.45 2.26
CA GLU A 4 -9.70 -1.55 2.27
C GLU A 4 -8.26 -1.05 2.08
N THR A 5 -8.02 -0.05 1.21
CA THR A 5 -6.69 0.56 1.06
C THR A 5 -6.24 1.24 2.35
N ARG A 6 -7.14 1.95 3.06
CA ARG A 6 -6.83 2.57 4.36
C ARG A 6 -6.48 1.53 5.42
N GLN A 7 -7.29 0.48 5.55
CA GLN A 7 -7.02 -0.63 6.46
C GLN A 7 -5.66 -1.30 6.16
N ASN A 8 -5.31 -1.46 4.89
CA ASN A 8 -3.99 -1.99 4.52
C ASN A 8 -2.85 -1.04 4.91
N ILE A 9 -3.03 0.28 4.82
CA ILE A 9 -2.04 1.27 5.26
C ILE A 9 -1.86 1.20 6.79
N ASP A 10 -2.96 1.15 7.55
CA ASP A 10 -2.91 1.02 9.01
C ASP A 10 -2.19 -0.26 9.42
N LYS A 11 -2.52 -1.37 8.75
CA LYS A 11 -1.89 -2.67 8.97
C LYS A 11 -0.39 -2.69 8.62
N ILE A 12 0.03 -1.97 7.57
CA ILE A 12 1.45 -1.76 7.28
C ILE A 12 2.13 -1.02 8.43
N SER A 13 1.49 0.02 8.97
CA SER A 13 2.02 0.78 10.10
C SER A 13 2.21 -0.08 11.34
N GLU A 14 1.22 -0.92 11.66
CA GLU A 14 1.31 -1.90 12.76
C GLU A 14 2.51 -2.84 12.57
N ASN A 15 2.62 -3.46 11.39
CA ASN A 15 3.69 -4.41 11.09
C ASN A 15 5.08 -3.74 11.13
N VAL A 16 5.19 -2.47 10.73
CA VAL A 16 6.44 -1.71 10.81
C VAL A 16 6.85 -1.48 12.27
N GLU A 17 5.91 -1.14 13.15
CA GLU A 17 6.21 -0.99 14.59
C GLU A 17 6.61 -2.32 15.23
N GLU A 18 6.00 -3.43 14.82
CA GLU A 18 6.41 -4.76 15.27
C GLU A 18 7.80 -5.15 14.78
N ALA A 19 8.11 -4.90 13.50
CA ALA A 19 9.44 -5.13 12.93
C ALA A 19 10.52 -4.33 13.68
N LYS A 20 10.25 -3.07 14.04
CA LYS A 20 11.17 -2.26 14.87
C LYS A 20 11.45 -2.90 16.23
N LYS A 21 10.44 -3.48 16.87
CA LYS A 21 10.60 -4.20 18.15
C LYS A 21 11.49 -5.43 17.99
N LEU A 22 11.24 -6.25 16.96
CA LEU A 22 12.07 -7.43 16.67
C LEU A 22 13.52 -7.04 16.34
N TYR A 23 13.73 -5.98 15.56
CA TYR A 23 15.06 -5.42 15.31
C TYR A 23 15.75 -5.02 16.61
N SER A 24 15.05 -4.33 17.51
CA SER A 24 15.61 -3.94 18.81
C SER A 24 16.03 -5.16 19.63
N ILE A 25 15.20 -6.22 19.66
CA ILE A 25 15.51 -7.47 20.37
C ILE A 25 16.78 -8.10 19.79
N ILE A 26 16.83 -8.28 18.47
CA ILE A 26 17.97 -8.90 17.77
C ILE A 26 19.26 -8.11 18.02
N LEU A 27 19.22 -6.78 17.99
CA LEU A 27 20.40 -5.95 18.20
C LEU A 27 20.86 -5.90 19.66
N SER A 28 19.94 -6.10 20.61
CA SER A 28 20.24 -6.13 22.04
C SER A 28 20.75 -7.49 22.54
N ALA A 29 20.46 -8.57 21.81
CA ALA A 29 20.82 -9.93 22.22
C ALA A 29 22.23 -10.30 21.72
N PRO A 30 23.13 -10.81 22.59
CA PRO A 30 24.46 -11.25 22.18
C PRO A 30 24.41 -12.46 21.23
N ILE A 31 23.35 -13.29 21.32
CA ILE A 31 23.05 -14.37 20.39
C ILE A 31 21.54 -14.32 20.10
N PRO A 32 21.11 -13.74 18.96
CA PRO A 32 19.70 -13.66 18.61
C PRO A 32 19.13 -15.02 18.26
N GLU A 33 17.92 -15.33 18.76
CA GLU A 33 17.20 -16.55 18.42
C GLU A 33 16.85 -16.59 16.93
N GLN A 34 17.01 -17.77 16.30
CA GLN A 34 16.69 -17.95 14.87
C GLN A 34 15.23 -17.60 14.58
N LYS A 35 14.31 -18.01 15.46
CA LYS A 35 12.89 -17.72 15.34
C LYS A 35 12.61 -16.21 15.22
N THR A 36 13.27 -15.37 16.02
CA THR A 36 13.11 -13.91 15.98
C THR A 36 13.56 -13.32 14.63
N LYS A 37 14.58 -13.92 14.00
CA LYS A 37 15.03 -13.51 12.66
C LYS A 37 14.01 -13.92 11.60
N ASP A 38 13.48 -15.14 11.70
CA ASP A 38 12.48 -15.66 10.76
C ASP A 38 11.19 -14.83 10.84
N ASP A 39 10.73 -14.49 12.05
CA ASP A 39 9.56 -13.64 12.29
C ASP A 39 9.75 -12.23 11.69
N LEU A 40 10.96 -11.66 11.80
CA LEU A 40 11.31 -10.37 11.20
C LEU A 40 11.33 -10.42 9.66
N GLU A 41 11.87 -11.49 9.08
CA GLU A 41 11.91 -11.68 7.63
C GLU A 41 10.49 -11.83 7.05
N GLN A 42 9.63 -12.58 7.76
CA GLN A 42 8.22 -12.74 7.41
C GLN A 42 7.49 -11.38 7.45
N LEU A 43 7.62 -10.62 8.54
CA LEU A 43 7.02 -9.28 8.65
C LEU A 43 7.49 -8.34 7.54
N THR A 44 8.79 -8.35 7.24
CA THR A 44 9.36 -7.50 6.16
C THR A 44 8.79 -7.89 4.79
N THR A 45 8.59 -9.18 4.56
CA THR A 45 7.98 -9.71 3.33
C THR A 45 6.53 -9.28 3.20
N ASP A 46 5.75 -9.37 4.28
CA ASP A 46 4.34 -9.00 4.29
C ASP A 46 4.15 -7.50 4.11
N ILE A 47 4.98 -6.68 4.77
CA ILE A 47 5.04 -5.23 4.56
C ILE A 47 5.27 -4.90 3.08
N LYS A 48 6.27 -5.53 2.44
CA LYS A 48 6.57 -5.31 1.00
C LYS A 48 5.39 -5.67 0.11
N LYS A 49 4.74 -6.82 0.35
CA LYS A 49 3.58 -7.27 -0.44
C LYS A 49 2.40 -6.31 -0.29
N MET A 50 2.06 -5.94 0.94
CA MET A 50 0.96 -5.01 1.21
C MET A 50 1.22 -3.62 0.63
N ALA A 51 2.44 -3.10 0.78
CA ALA A 51 2.81 -1.79 0.23
C ALA A 51 2.68 -1.77 -1.31
N ASN A 52 3.11 -2.84 -1.98
CA ASN A 52 2.92 -2.98 -3.42
C ASN A 52 1.44 -3.06 -3.82
N SER A 53 0.62 -3.79 -3.06
CA SER A 53 -0.83 -3.86 -3.30
C SER A 53 -1.49 -2.49 -3.17
N VAL A 54 -1.20 -1.75 -2.09
CA VAL A 54 -1.68 -0.37 -1.87
C VAL A 54 -1.25 0.55 -3.01
N ARG A 55 0.03 0.52 -3.39
CA ARG A 55 0.55 1.32 -4.51
C ARG A 55 -0.19 1.03 -5.82
N ASN A 56 -0.43 -0.24 -6.13
CA ASN A 56 -1.12 -0.63 -7.36
C ASN A 56 -2.59 -0.19 -7.35
N LYS A 57 -3.27 -0.30 -6.21
CA LYS A 57 -4.65 0.18 -6.05
C LYS A 57 -4.73 1.71 -6.25
N LEU A 58 -3.81 2.46 -5.66
CA LEU A 58 -3.77 3.92 -5.82
C LEU A 58 -3.53 4.34 -7.28
N LYS A 59 -2.58 3.70 -7.97
CA LYS A 59 -2.35 3.93 -9.41
C LYS A 59 -3.58 3.62 -10.26
N SER A 60 -4.31 2.56 -9.94
CA SER A 60 -5.53 2.23 -10.66
C SER A 60 -6.62 3.28 -10.44
N MET A 61 -6.74 3.82 -9.22
CA MET A 61 -7.70 4.88 -8.91
C MET A 61 -7.35 6.16 -9.68
N GLU A 62 -6.08 6.56 -9.68
CA GLU A 62 -5.58 7.73 -10.43
C GLU A 62 -5.91 7.61 -11.93
N ARG A 63 -5.59 6.48 -12.56
CA ARG A 63 -5.89 6.24 -13.98
C ARG A 63 -7.39 6.29 -14.29
N ASN A 64 -8.23 5.77 -13.40
CA ASN A 64 -9.67 5.79 -13.60
C ASN A 64 -10.21 7.23 -13.55
N ILE A 65 -9.70 8.06 -12.63
CA ILE A 65 -10.07 9.48 -12.53
C ILE A 65 -9.70 10.23 -13.82
N GLU A 66 -8.46 10.08 -14.31
CA GLU A 66 -8.00 10.70 -15.55
C GLU A 66 -8.86 10.30 -16.76
N GLN A 67 -9.25 9.03 -16.84
CA GLN A 67 -10.09 8.52 -17.93
C GLN A 67 -11.52 9.09 -17.87
N ASP A 68 -12.10 9.18 -16.68
CA ASP A 68 -13.44 9.75 -16.48
C ASP A 68 -13.48 11.24 -16.81
N GLU A 69 -12.46 12.00 -16.43
CA GLU A 69 -12.32 13.42 -16.78
C GLU A 69 -12.20 13.63 -18.31
N ALA A 70 -11.37 12.84 -18.98
CA ALA A 70 -11.21 12.90 -20.43
C ALA A 70 -12.52 12.59 -21.16
N ARG A 71 -13.26 11.57 -20.69
CA ARG A 71 -14.57 11.19 -21.24
C ARG A 71 -15.60 12.30 -21.03
N SER A 72 -15.69 12.85 -19.82
CA SER A 72 -16.60 13.95 -19.49
C SER A 72 -16.33 15.19 -20.36
N SER A 73 -15.05 15.52 -20.59
CA SER A 73 -14.64 16.61 -21.48
C SER A 73 -15.01 16.37 -22.95
N ALA A 74 -14.82 15.14 -23.44
CA ALA A 74 -15.25 14.76 -24.78
C ALA A 74 -16.78 14.85 -24.95
N ASP A 75 -17.54 14.34 -24.00
CA ASP A 75 -19.01 14.37 -24.02
C ASP A 75 -19.55 15.81 -24.02
N LEU A 76 -18.91 16.71 -23.25
CA LEU A 76 -19.27 18.13 -23.25
C LEU A 76 -19.04 18.79 -24.63
N ARG A 77 -17.94 18.45 -25.31
CA ARG A 77 -17.63 18.98 -26.65
C ARG A 77 -18.64 18.51 -27.69
N ILE A 78 -19.02 17.23 -27.66
CA ILE A 78 -20.03 16.67 -28.57
C ILE A 78 -21.37 17.38 -28.40
N ARG A 79 -21.83 17.57 -27.16
CA ARG A 79 -23.08 18.29 -26.90
C ARG A 79 -23.04 19.73 -27.39
N LYS A 80 -21.90 20.43 -27.25
CA LYS A 80 -21.73 21.81 -27.73
C LYS A 80 -21.67 21.93 -29.26
N SER A 81 -21.22 20.90 -29.98
CA SER A 81 -21.15 20.97 -31.45
C SER A 81 -22.44 20.56 -32.17
N GLN A 82 -23.41 20.00 -31.44
CA GLN A 82 -24.72 19.58 -31.96
C GLN A 82 -25.80 20.68 -31.88
N VAL A 83 -25.41 21.88 -31.45
CA VAL A 83 -26.21 23.12 -31.42
C VAL A 83 -25.55 24.18 -32.30
#